data_AF-A0A963I1G5-F1
#
_entry.id   AF-A0A963I1G5-F1
#
_cell.length_a   1.000
_cell.length_b   1.000
_cell.length_c   1.000
_cell.angle_alpha   90.00
_cell.angle_beta   90.00
_cell.angle_gamma   90.00
#
_symmetry.space_group_name_H-M   'P 1'
#
loop_
_entity.id
_entity.type
_entity.pdbx_description
1 polymer ?
#
loop_
_entity_poly.entity_id
_entity_poly.type
_entity_poly.pdbx_seq_one_letter_code
_entity_poly.pdbx_strand_id
1 'polypeptide(L)'
;MNDTLDLRSLFAPENLRQLAAPLLIIMVLSMMVLPLPVFLLDMFFTFNIAMSVMVMLVAMYTRKPLDFSVFPTVLLVTTLLRLSLNVASTRIVLLEGHTGPDAAGKVIQAFGHFLVGGNTTVGIVVFVILTVINFVVITKGAGRIAEVGARFTLDAMPG
;
A
#
# COMPACT_ATOMS: atom_id res chain seq x y z
N MET A 1 -45.34 4.72 12.59
CA MET A 1 -45.13 3.30 12.96
C MET A 1 -45.23 2.53 11.65
N ASN A 2 -44.18 2.10 10.97
CA ASN A 2 -42.90 1.61 11.46
C ASN A 2 -41.86 1.84 10.35
N ASP A 3 -40.95 2.81 10.53
CA ASP A 3 -39.73 2.91 9.74
C ASP A 3 -38.77 1.81 10.21
N THR A 4 -39.06 0.56 9.84
CA THR A 4 -38.09 -0.53 9.99
C THR A 4 -37.03 -0.31 8.93
N LEU A 5 -36.00 0.46 9.29
CA LEU A 5 -34.72 0.53 8.60
C LEU A 5 -34.31 -0.88 8.20
N ASP A 6 -34.48 -1.16 6.91
CA ASP A 6 -34.35 -2.49 6.34
C ASP A 6 -32.85 -2.81 6.22
N LEU A 7 -32.25 -3.22 7.34
CA LEU A 7 -30.86 -3.64 7.48
C LEU A 7 -30.45 -4.68 6.42
N ARG A 8 -31.41 -5.39 5.83
CA ARG A 8 -31.16 -6.36 4.74
C ARG A 8 -30.86 -5.69 3.39
N SER A 9 -31.40 -4.51 3.12
CA SER A 9 -31.14 -3.74 1.88
C SER A 9 -29.72 -3.13 1.83
N LEU A 10 -29.08 -2.95 2.99
CA LEU A 10 -27.66 -2.57 3.10
C LEU A 10 -26.71 -3.71 2.73
N PHE A 11 -27.14 -4.98 2.88
CA PHE A 11 -26.37 -6.18 2.54
C PHE A 11 -26.67 -6.74 1.14
N ALA A 12 -27.30 -5.95 0.26
CA ALA A 12 -27.42 -6.32 -1.15
C ALA A 12 -26.06 -6.21 -1.86
N PRO A 13 -25.66 -7.16 -2.72
CA PRO A 13 -24.33 -7.19 -3.36
C PRO A 13 -24.02 -5.96 -4.23
N GLU A 14 -25.04 -5.32 -4.80
CA GLU A 14 -24.93 -4.04 -5.52
C GLU A 14 -24.54 -2.87 -4.58
N ASN A 15 -25.16 -2.79 -3.40
CA ASN A 15 -24.85 -1.78 -2.39
C ASN A 15 -23.51 -2.04 -1.68
N LEU A 16 -23.08 -3.30 -1.52
CA LEU A 16 -21.76 -3.63 -0.99
C LEU A 16 -20.63 -3.02 -1.82
N ARG A 17 -20.79 -2.92 -3.15
CA ARG A 17 -19.78 -2.33 -4.03
C ARG A 17 -19.72 -0.80 -3.90
N GLN A 18 -20.86 -0.15 -3.65
CA GLN A 18 -20.93 1.28 -3.36
C GLN A 18 -20.49 1.61 -1.92
N LEU A 19 -20.74 0.71 -0.97
CA LEU A 19 -20.31 0.83 0.43
C LEU A 19 -18.83 0.48 0.60
N ALA A 20 -18.23 -0.29 -0.32
CA ALA A 20 -16.84 -0.70 -0.25
C ALA A 20 -15.89 0.49 -0.18
N ALA A 21 -16.13 1.57 -0.93
CA ALA A 21 -15.29 2.77 -0.90
C ALA A 21 -15.34 3.51 0.45
N PRO A 22 -16.52 3.92 0.98
CA PRO A 22 -16.60 4.57 2.29
C PRO A 22 -16.20 3.63 3.44
N LEU A 23 -16.47 2.33 3.34
CA LEU A 23 -16.07 1.35 4.36
C LEU A 23 -14.56 1.10 4.36
N LEU A 24 -13.91 1.13 3.20
CA LEU A 24 -12.44 1.12 3.08
C LEU A 24 -11.84 2.39 3.67
N ILE A 25 -12.44 3.56 3.43
CA ILE A 25 -12.01 4.84 4.04
C ILE A 25 -12.15 4.78 5.57
N ILE A 26 -13.30 4.34 6.09
CA ILE A 26 -13.52 4.18 7.53
C ILE A 26 -12.57 3.13 8.12
N MET A 27 -12.29 2.04 7.41
CA MET A 27 -11.34 1.01 7.82
C MET A 27 -9.91 1.58 7.90
N VAL A 28 -9.47 2.35 6.90
CA VAL A 28 -8.16 3.04 6.91
C VAL A 28 -8.08 4.07 8.04
N LEU A 29 -9.12 4.88 8.23
CA LEU A 29 -9.19 5.85 9.34
C LEU A 29 -9.20 5.15 10.71
N SER A 30 -9.91 4.02 10.83
CA SER A 30 -9.96 3.25 12.07
C SER A 30 -8.61 2.60 12.40
N MET A 31 -7.90 2.03 11.41
CA MET A 31 -6.51 1.56 11.55
C MET A 31 -5.54 2.70 11.91
N MET A 32 -5.82 3.94 11.50
CA MET A 32 -5.02 5.12 11.88
C MET A 32 -5.28 5.55 13.34
N VAL A 33 -6.47 5.24 13.90
CA VAL A 33 -6.84 5.62 15.27
C VAL A 33 -6.51 4.50 16.28
N LEU A 34 -6.59 3.23 15.89
CA LEU A 34 -6.47 2.07 16.78
C LEU A 34 -5.07 1.43 16.70
N PRO A 35 -4.33 1.32 17.83
CA PRO A 35 -3.05 0.60 17.84
C PRO A 35 -3.27 -0.88 17.54
N LEU A 36 -2.68 -1.35 16.45
CA LEU A 36 -2.61 -2.78 16.17
C LEU A 36 -1.52 -3.42 17.03
N PRO A 37 -1.75 -4.63 17.55
CA PRO A 37 -0.70 -5.34 18.26
C PRO A 37 0.44 -5.68 17.30
N VAL A 38 1.68 -5.48 17.76
CA VAL A 38 2.93 -5.69 17.01
C VAL A 38 3.03 -7.08 16.36
N PHE A 39 2.44 -8.12 16.97
CA PHE A 39 2.41 -9.47 16.42
C PHE A 39 1.60 -9.57 15.11
N LEU A 40 0.44 -8.90 15.04
CA LEU A 40 -0.36 -8.87 13.81
C LEU A 40 0.34 -8.09 12.71
N LEU A 41 1.00 -6.99 13.07
CA LEU A 41 1.76 -6.16 12.14
C LEU A 41 2.87 -6.98 11.45
N ASP A 42 3.67 -7.72 12.22
CA ASP A 42 4.74 -8.58 11.69
C ASP A 42 4.17 -9.65 10.75
N MET A 43 3.07 -10.32 11.12
CA MET A 43 2.44 -11.34 10.28
C MET A 43 1.95 -10.76 8.95
N PHE A 44 1.30 -9.59 8.96
CA PHE A 44 0.84 -8.94 7.74
C PHE A 44 1.99 -8.41 6.88
N PHE A 45 3.08 -7.90 7.47
CA PHE A 45 4.27 -7.51 6.72
C PHE A 45 4.92 -8.70 6.03
N THR A 46 5.15 -9.80 6.76
CA THR A 46 5.73 -11.02 6.18
C THR A 46 4.85 -11.56 5.05
N PHE A 47 3.53 -11.58 5.26
CA PHE A 47 2.58 -11.97 4.23
C PHE A 47 2.62 -11.04 3.01
N ASN A 48 2.71 -9.72 3.21
CA ASN A 48 2.79 -8.74 2.13
C ASN A 48 4.06 -8.93 1.28
N ILE A 49 5.20 -9.17 1.92
CA ILE A 49 6.47 -9.42 1.23
C ILE A 49 6.38 -10.74 0.43
N ALA A 50 5.86 -11.81 1.04
CA ALA A 50 5.68 -13.10 0.38
C ALA A 50 4.75 -12.99 -0.85
N MET A 51 3.61 -12.31 -0.70
CA MET A 51 2.67 -12.06 -1.79
C MET A 51 3.31 -11.20 -2.89
N SER A 52 4.11 -10.19 -2.52
CA SER A 52 4.82 -9.34 -3.48
C SER A 52 5.83 -10.12 -4.32
N VAL A 53 6.59 -11.02 -3.71
CA VAL A 53 7.54 -11.89 -4.41
C VAL A 53 6.80 -12.91 -5.28
N MET A 54 5.70 -13.48 -4.79
CA MET A 54 4.86 -14.40 -5.57
C MET A 54 4.29 -13.72 -6.82
N VAL A 55 3.75 -12.51 -6.70
CA VAL A 55 3.26 -11.72 -7.85
C VAL A 55 4.40 -11.42 -8.82
N MET A 56 5.58 -11.07 -8.32
CA MET A 56 6.76 -10.85 -9.16
C MET A 56 7.17 -12.12 -9.93
N LEU A 57 7.19 -13.28 -9.29
CA LEU A 57 7.46 -14.55 -9.95
C LEU A 57 6.40 -14.86 -11.01
N VAL A 58 5.12 -14.73 -10.68
CA VAL A 58 4.02 -14.93 -11.64
C VAL A 58 4.18 -14.00 -12.84
N ALA A 59 4.50 -12.72 -12.62
CA ALA A 59 4.72 -11.75 -13.69
C ALA A 59 5.90 -12.15 -14.60
N MET A 60 7.02 -12.63 -14.05
CA MET A 60 8.18 -13.07 -14.83
C MET A 60 7.92 -14.33 -15.67
N TYR A 61 7.06 -15.23 -15.19
CA TYR A 61 6.76 -16.50 -15.88
C TYR A 61 5.52 -16.45 -16.78
N THR A 62 4.71 -15.40 -16.69
CA THR A 62 3.49 -15.25 -17.51
C THR A 62 3.85 -14.97 -18.97
N ARG A 63 3.41 -15.85 -19.88
CA ARG A 63 3.64 -15.71 -21.33
C ARG A 63 2.39 -15.37 -22.16
N LYS A 64 1.19 -15.44 -21.57
CA LYS A 64 -0.08 -15.22 -22.29
C LYS A 64 -0.78 -13.93 -21.84
N PRO A 65 -1.32 -13.11 -22.77
CA PRO A 65 -2.05 -11.87 -22.45
C PRO A 65 -3.35 -12.09 -21.66
N LEU A 66 -3.91 -13.31 -21.64
CA LEU A 66 -5.15 -13.61 -20.91
C LEU A 66 -4.93 -13.61 -19.38
N ASP A 67 -3.74 -13.97 -18.91
CA ASP A 67 -3.33 -13.88 -17.50
C ASP A 67 -3.10 -12.43 -17.04
N PHE A 68 -2.94 -11.51 -18.00
CA PHE A 68 -2.77 -10.08 -17.75
C PHE A 68 -4.06 -9.41 -17.24
N SER A 69 -5.23 -10.05 -17.39
CA SER A 69 -6.50 -9.47 -16.93
C SER A 69 -6.68 -9.56 -15.40
N VAL A 70 -6.11 -10.58 -14.75
CA VAL A 70 -6.11 -10.72 -13.28
C VAL A 70 -5.03 -9.85 -12.63
N PHE A 71 -3.98 -9.51 -13.38
CA PHE A 71 -2.81 -8.79 -12.88
C PHE A 71 -3.14 -7.40 -12.28
N PRO A 72 -3.92 -6.51 -12.93
CA PRO A 72 -4.33 -5.23 -12.35
C PRO A 72 -5.06 -5.35 -11.02
N THR A 73 -5.96 -6.32 -10.88
CA THR A 73 -6.74 -6.51 -9.65
C THR A 73 -5.84 -6.99 -8.51
N VAL A 74 -4.93 -7.93 -8.77
CA VAL A 74 -3.96 -8.39 -7.77
C VAL A 74 -3.01 -7.26 -7.36
N LEU A 75 -2.54 -6.45 -8.33
CA LEU A 75 -1.75 -5.26 -8.02
C LEU A 75 -2.52 -4.24 -7.19
N LEU A 76 -3.81 -4.01 -7.48
CA LEU A 76 -4.65 -3.07 -6.72
C LEU A 76 -4.86 -3.54 -5.26
N VAL A 77 -5.16 -4.82 -5.05
CA VAL A 77 -5.32 -5.38 -3.70
C VAL A 77 -4.00 -5.36 -2.91
N THR A 78 -2.90 -5.77 -3.54
CA THR A 78 -1.57 -5.76 -2.90
C THR A 78 -1.08 -4.36 -2.57
N THR A 79 -1.34 -3.37 -3.43
CA THR A 79 -0.99 -1.96 -3.16
C THR A 79 -1.83 -1.36 -2.04
N LEU A 80 -3.12 -1.66 -1.97
CA LEU A 80 -3.96 -1.24 -0.84
C LEU A 80 -3.48 -1.86 0.49
N LEU A 81 -3.13 -3.15 0.49
CA LEU A 81 -2.53 -3.80 1.65
C LEU A 81 -1.21 -3.11 2.06
N ARG A 82 -0.32 -2.82 1.10
CA ARG A 82 0.93 -2.07 1.37
C ARG A 82 0.67 -0.70 1.98
N LEU A 83 -0.28 0.06 1.44
CA LEU A 83 -0.62 1.39 1.93
C LEU A 83 -1.11 1.32 3.39
N SER A 84 -2.05 0.40 3.68
CA SER A 84 -2.58 0.23 5.03
C SER A 84 -1.51 -0.16 6.05
N LEU A 85 -0.61 -1.08 5.68
CA LEU A 85 0.47 -1.53 6.55
C LEU A 85 1.50 -0.42 6.82
N ASN A 86 1.85 0.38 5.82
CA ASN A 86 2.78 1.50 6.00
C ASN A 86 2.23 2.58 6.95
N VAL A 87 0.92 2.86 6.90
CA VAL A 87 0.28 3.81 7.82
C VAL A 87 0.21 3.24 9.24
N ALA A 88 -0.18 1.98 9.38
CA ALA A 88 -0.21 1.32 10.69
C ALA A 88 1.19 1.21 11.32
N SER A 89 2.20 0.88 10.52
CA SER A 89 3.57 0.70 10.99
C SER A 89 4.21 2.01 11.42
N THR A 90 4.02 3.09 10.66
CA THR A 90 4.54 4.41 11.02
C THR A 90 3.94 4.93 12.33
N ARG A 91 2.65 4.67 12.57
CA ARG A 91 2.02 5.00 13.86
C ARG A 91 2.66 4.24 15.02
N ILE A 92 2.83 2.93 14.91
CA ILE A 92 3.45 2.09 15.96
C ILE A 92 4.90 2.50 16.19
N VAL A 93 5.66 2.77 15.12
CA VAL A 93 7.04 3.25 15.21
C VAL A 93 7.11 4.61 15.93
N LEU A 94 6.18 5.53 15.68
CA LEU A 94 6.17 6.84 16.33
C LEU A 94 5.65 6.79 17.78
N LEU A 95 4.69 5.91 18.08
CA LEU A 95 4.08 5.79 19.41
C LEU A 95 4.86 4.89 20.34
N GLU A 96 5.34 3.74 19.90
CA GLU A 96 6.03 2.77 20.75
C GLU A 96 7.54 2.72 20.49
N GLY A 97 8.06 3.30 19.39
CA GLY A 97 9.48 3.21 19.03
C GLY A 97 10.47 3.82 20.02
N HIS A 98 10.01 4.67 20.94
CA HIS A 98 10.84 5.22 22.02
C HIS A 98 11.07 4.22 23.18
N THR A 99 10.30 3.12 23.24
CA THR A 99 10.40 2.10 24.29
C THR A 99 11.44 1.01 23.99
N GLY A 100 12.02 1.01 22.78
CA GLY A 100 13.11 0.12 22.38
C GLY A 100 13.01 -0.32 20.92
N PRO A 101 14.10 -0.87 20.33
CA PRO A 101 14.12 -1.30 18.93
C PRO A 101 13.18 -2.49 18.62
N ASP A 102 12.79 -3.29 19.62
CA ASP A 102 11.82 -4.38 19.50
C ASP A 102 10.35 -3.89 19.50
N ALA A 103 10.09 -2.65 19.89
CA ALA A 103 8.73 -2.15 20.11
C ALA A 103 7.95 -1.89 18.81
N ALA A 104 8.64 -1.76 17.68
CA ALA A 104 8.02 -1.57 16.38
C ALA A 104 7.60 -2.88 15.69
N GLY A 105 8.06 -4.03 16.17
CA GLY A 105 7.92 -5.33 15.51
C GLY A 105 9.28 -5.90 15.06
N LYS A 106 9.41 -7.22 15.08
CA LYS A 106 10.67 -7.93 14.83
C LYS A 106 11.08 -7.85 13.37
N VAL A 107 10.10 -7.82 12.44
CA VAL A 107 10.39 -7.69 11.01
C VAL A 107 11.01 -6.32 10.73
N ILE A 108 10.41 -5.26 11.29
CA ILE A 108 10.90 -3.88 11.11
C ILE A 108 12.31 -3.71 11.73
N GLN A 109 12.54 -4.27 12.91
CA GLN A 109 13.86 -4.27 13.55
C GLN A 109 14.92 -5.00 12.72
N ALA A 110 14.59 -6.18 12.19
CA ALA A 110 15.51 -6.96 11.36
C ALA A 110 15.86 -6.24 10.05
N PHE A 111 14.86 -5.65 9.38
CA PHE A 111 15.08 -4.83 8.18
C PHE A 111 15.88 -3.57 8.49
N GLY A 112 15.61 -2.91 9.61
CA GLY A 112 16.37 -1.75 10.06
C GLY A 112 17.84 -2.10 10.33
N HIS A 113 18.10 -3.16 11.08
CA HIS A 113 19.48 -3.61 11.34
C HIS A 113 20.22 -3.98 10.05
N PHE A 114 19.53 -4.65 9.11
CA PHE A 114 20.08 -5.00 7.80
C PHE A 114 20.42 -3.77 6.94
N LEU A 115 19.52 -2.77 6.90
CA LEU A 115 19.72 -1.52 6.14
C LEU A 115 20.86 -0.66 6.70
N VAL A 116 20.97 -0.61 8.02
CA VAL A 116 21.90 0.28 8.72
C VAL A 116 23.30 -0.37 8.85
N GLY A 117 23.39 -1.69 8.73
CA GLY A 117 24.67 -2.43 8.72
C GLY A 117 25.53 -2.21 9.98
N GLY A 118 24.90 -1.85 11.10
CA GLY A 118 25.57 -1.49 12.36
C GLY A 118 26.04 -0.03 12.46
N ASN A 119 25.83 0.81 11.45
CA ASN A 119 26.20 2.23 11.49
C ASN A 119 25.01 3.13 11.12
N THR A 120 24.43 3.81 12.13
CA THR A 120 23.29 4.73 11.96
C THR A 120 23.51 5.79 10.88
N THR A 121 24.75 6.25 10.69
CA THR A 121 25.10 7.20 9.62
C THR A 121 24.86 6.60 8.24
N VAL A 122 25.22 5.33 8.01
CA VAL A 122 24.93 4.64 6.75
C VAL A 122 23.43 4.55 6.53
N GLY A 123 22.68 4.23 7.59
CA GLY A 123 21.21 4.21 7.55
C GLY A 123 20.59 5.54 7.10
N ILE A 124 21.03 6.66 7.66
CA ILE A 124 20.55 7.99 7.28
C ILE A 124 20.89 8.31 5.82
N VAL A 125 22.11 8.01 5.38
CA VAL A 125 22.54 8.25 3.98
C VAL A 125 21.68 7.44 3.01
N VAL A 126 21.46 6.15 3.28
CA VAL A 126 20.61 5.30 2.45
C VAL A 126 19.16 5.79 2.45
N PHE A 127 18.62 6.20 3.60
CA PHE A 127 17.28 6.77 3.71
C PHE A 127 17.09 8.02 2.83
N VAL A 128 18.06 8.93 2.83
CA VAL A 128 18.03 10.13 1.97
C VAL A 128 18.06 9.73 0.49
N ILE A 129 18.94 8.81 0.09
CA ILE A 129 19.02 8.31 -1.29
C ILE A 129 17.67 7.74 -1.73
N LEU A 130 17.07 6.86 -0.92
CA LEU A 130 15.78 6.25 -1.23
C LEU A 130 14.65 7.29 -1.30
N THR A 131 14.64 8.28 -0.41
CA THR A 131 13.64 9.36 -0.41
C THR A 131 13.74 10.18 -1.69
N VAL A 132 14.96 10.56 -2.09
CA VAL A 132 15.20 11.31 -3.33
C VAL A 132 14.78 10.49 -4.56
N ILE A 133 15.16 9.21 -4.64
CA ILE A 133 14.78 8.34 -5.76
C ILE A 133 13.25 8.22 -5.85
N ASN A 134 12.57 7.94 -4.74
CA ASN A 134 11.11 7.84 -4.73
C ASN A 134 10.45 9.14 -5.24
N PHE A 135 10.91 10.29 -4.75
CA PHE A 135 10.36 11.58 -5.17
C PHE A 135 10.64 11.88 -6.65
N VAL A 136 11.89 11.70 -7.10
CA VAL A 136 12.31 12.00 -8.48
C VAL A 136 11.61 11.07 -9.48
N VAL A 137 11.49 9.77 -9.18
CA VAL A 137 10.84 8.80 -10.06
C VAL A 137 9.35 9.09 -10.19
N ILE A 138 8.66 9.40 -9.09
CA ILE A 138 7.22 9.76 -9.13
C ILE A 138 7.02 11.03 -9.96
N THR A 139 7.84 12.06 -9.71
CA THR A 139 7.71 13.36 -10.40
C THR A 139 7.99 13.24 -11.89
N LYS A 140 9.09 12.56 -12.27
CA LYS A 140 9.44 12.37 -13.68
C LYS A 140 8.51 11.38 -14.39
N GLY A 141 8.02 10.35 -13.69
CA GLY A 141 7.06 9.40 -14.22
C GLY A 141 5.73 10.06 -14.54
N ALA A 142 5.20 10.86 -13.61
CA ALA A 142 3.97 11.63 -13.82
C ALA A 142 4.09 12.61 -15.00
N GLY A 143 5.24 13.28 -15.13
CA GLY A 143 5.50 14.20 -16.24
C GLY A 143 5.39 13.56 -17.63
N ARG A 144 5.96 12.36 -17.81
CA ARG A 144 5.90 11.65 -19.11
C ARG A 144 4.48 11.18 -19.46
N ILE A 145 3.69 10.78 -18.46
CA ILE A 145 2.28 10.42 -18.67
C ILE A 145 1.46 11.66 -19.05
N ALA A 146 1.72 12.80 -18.40
CA ALA A 146 1.04 14.06 -18.67
C ALA A 146 1.34 14.60 -20.09
N GLU A 147 2.58 14.48 -20.56
CA GLU A 147 2.97 14.86 -21.93
C GLU A 147 2.21 14.05 -22.98
N VAL A 148 2.14 12.73 -22.82
CA VAL A 148 1.45 11.84 -23.75
C VAL A 148 -0.07 12.09 -23.71
N GLY A 149 -0.65 12.32 -22.54
CA GLY A 149 -2.05 12.69 -22.40
C GLY A 149 -2.40 14.03 -23.06
N ALA A 150 -1.53 15.03 -22.92
CA ALA A 150 -1.69 16.32 -23.60
C ALA A 150 -1.60 16.16 -25.11
N ARG A 151 -0.65 15.35 -25.60
CA ARG A 151 -0.52 15.04 -27.03
C ARG A 151 -1.75 14.33 -27.58
N PHE A 152 -2.30 13.34 -26.87
CA PHE A 152 -3.54 12.67 -27.28
C PHE A 152 -4.77 13.57 -27.21
N THR A 153 -4.80 14.53 -26.29
CA THR A 153 -5.88 15.51 -26.23
C THR A 153 -5.78 16.50 -27.40
N LEU A 154 -4.56 16.87 -27.79
CA LEU A 154 -4.28 17.78 -28.92
C LEU A 154 -4.50 17.09 -30.27
N ASP A 155 -4.13 15.81 -30.40
CA ASP A 155 -4.36 14.97 -31.58
C ASP A 155 -5.86 14.60 -31.75
N ALA A 156 -6.68 14.78 -30.69
CA ALA A 156 -8.12 14.52 -30.72
C ALA A 156 -8.97 15.79 -30.94
N MET A 157 -8.37 16.98 -31.05
CA MET A 157 -9.11 18.21 -31.38
C MET A 157 -9.59 18.15 -32.84
N PRO A 158 -10.91 18.23 -33.10
CA PRO A 158 -11.42 18.21 -34.47
C PRO A 158 -11.01 19.50 -35.19
N GLY A 159 -10.21 19.31 -36.25
CA GLY A 159 -9.83 20.27 -37.26
C GLY A 159 -9.69 19.57 -38.60
#